data_AF-A0A1G5CDL6-F1
#
_entry.id   AF-A0A1G5CDL6-F1
#
_cell.length_a   1.000
_cell.length_b   1.000
_cell.length_c   1.000
_cell.angle_alpha   90.00
_cell.angle_beta   90.00
_cell.angle_gamma   90.00
#
_symmetry.space_group_name_H-M   'P 1'
#
loop_
_entity.id
_entity.type
_entity.pdbx_description
1 polymer ?
#
loop_
_entity_poly.entity_id
_entity_poly.type
_entity_poly.pdbx_seq_one_letter_code
_entity_poly.pdbx_strand_id
1 'polypeptide(L)' 'MKIASMLGILLLAGTIIYVEWKRSEEKKVRMITTGVSAISAVIGMVLLFDPQLPGPGVIIKLLFGGIDKVMK' A
#
# COMPACT_ATOMS: atom_id res chain seq x y z
N MET A 1 2.39 -10.38 -17.38
CA MET A 1 2.01 -9.07 -16.80
C MET A 1 1.94 -9.11 -15.28
N LYS A 2 1.12 -9.97 -14.68
CA LYS A 2 0.99 -10.10 -13.21
C LYS A 2 2.31 -10.28 -12.45
N ILE A 3 3.19 -11.15 -12.95
CA ILE A 3 4.52 -11.42 -12.34
C ILE A 3 5.45 -10.20 -12.37
N ALA A 4 5.46 -9.45 -13.48
CA ALA A 4 6.28 -8.23 -13.60
C ALA A 4 5.81 -7.16 -12.61
N SER A 5 4.50 -7.00 -12.47
CA SER A 5 3.90 -6.08 -11.49
C SER A 5 4.15 -6.53 -10.05
N MET A 6 4.08 -7.84 -9.75
CA MET A 6 4.41 -8.40 -8.44
C MET A 6 5.88 -8.12 -8.07
N LEU A 7 6.80 -8.33 -9.02
CA LEU A 7 8.21 -7.98 -8.85
C LEU A 7 8.37 -6.47 -8.60
N GLY A 8 7.66 -5.62 -9.34
CA GLY A 8 7.67 -4.17 -9.12
C GLY A 8 7.21 -3.78 -7.71
N ILE A 9 6.13 -4.39 -7.21
CA ILE A 9 5.62 -4.16 -5.85
C ILE A 9 6.68 -4.58 -4.80
N LEU A 10 7.29 -5.75 -4.96
CA LEU A 10 8.35 -6.23 -4.07
C LEU A 10 9.58 -5.32 -4.09
N LEU A 11 9.97 -4.84 -5.26
CA LEU A 11 11.12 -3.95 -5.43
C LEU A 11 10.88 -2.60 -4.75
N LEU A 12 9.67 -2.03 -4.90
CA LEU A 12 9.27 -0.80 -4.22
C LEU A 12 9.24 -0.99 -2.69
N ALA A 13 8.59 -2.04 -2.21
CA ALA A 13 8.52 -2.33 -0.77
C ALA A 13 9.92 -2.52 -0.16
N GLY A 14 10.78 -3.30 -0.84
CA GLY A 14 12.16 -3.51 -0.43
C GLY A 14 12.97 -2.22 -0.42
N THR A 15 12.76 -1.34 -1.41
CA THR A 15 13.43 -0.03 -1.48
C THR A 15 13.02 0.86 -0.31
N ILE A 16 11.74 0.93 0.02
CA ILE A 16 11.24 1.72 1.15
C ILE A 16 11.87 1.22 2.46
N ILE A 17 11.86 -0.10 2.68
CA ILE A 17 12.45 -0.71 3.88
C ILE A 17 13.96 -0.44 3.96
N TYR A 18 14.68 -0.57 2.84
CA TYR A 18 16.11 -0.33 2.77
C TYR A 18 16.49 1.13 3.06
N VAL A 19 15.77 2.08 2.44
CA VAL A 19 15.97 3.51 2.66
C VAL A 19 15.69 3.88 4.11
N GLU A 20 14.60 3.37 4.69
CA GLU A 20 14.26 3.62 6.09
C GLU A 20 15.32 3.04 7.04
N TRP A 21 15.81 1.84 6.76
CA TRP A 21 16.90 1.23 7.54
C TRP A 21 18.16 2.09 7.52
N LYS A 22 18.51 2.67 6.37
CA LYS A 22 19.71 3.50 6.21
C LYS A 22 19.56 4.90 6.83
N ARG A 23 18.33 5.43 6.90
CA ARG A 23 18.07 6.82 7.30
C ARG A 23 17.59 6.99 8.74
N SER A 24 16.94 5.98 9.31
CA SER A 24 16.23 6.09 10.58
C SER A 24 16.99 5.41 11.71
N GLU A 25 17.47 6.20 12.68
CA GLU A 25 18.07 5.67 13.92
C GLU A 25 17.00 5.15 14.90
N GLU A 26 15.76 5.63 14.77
CA GLU A 26 14.64 5.22 15.62
C GLU A 26 14.06 3.87 15.21
N LYS A 27 14.32 2.85 16.04
CA LYS A 27 13.77 1.50 15.87
C LYS A 27 12.24 1.47 15.75
N LYS A 28 11.53 2.38 16.42
CA LYS A 28 10.06 2.43 16.43
C LYS A 28 9.51 2.86 15.07
N VAL A 29 10.04 3.93 14.49
CA VAL A 29 9.65 4.42 13.16
C VAL A 29 9.92 3.34 12.12
N ARG A 30 11.12 2.75 12.16
CA ARG A 30 11.51 1.68 11.24
C ARG A 30 10.58 0.46 11.30
N MET A 31 10.15 0.05 12.50
CA MET A 31 9.21 -1.06 12.66
C MET A 31 7.83 -0.73 12.07
N ILE A 32 7.33 0.49 12.29
CA ILE A 32 6.05 0.95 11.74
C ILE A 32 6.13 1.01 10.22
N THR A 33 7.15 1.66 9.65
CA THR A 33 7.32 1.82 8.21
C THR A 33 7.47 0.47 7.51
N THR A 34 8.21 -0.45 8.11
CA THR A 34 8.35 -1.82 7.59
C THR A 34 7.02 -2.56 7.61
N GLY A 35 6.27 -2.46 8.72
CA GLY A 35 4.96 -3.09 8.86
C GLY A 35 3.95 -2.56 7.85
N VAL A 36 3.82 -1.24 7.73
CA VAL A 36 2.92 -0.59 6.77
C VAL A 36 3.28 -0.98 5.35
N SER A 37 4.58 -0.94 4.99
CA SER A 37 5.05 -1.29 3.64
C SER A 37 4.77 -2.75 3.29
N ALA A 38 4.96 -3.66 4.25
CA ALA A 38 4.66 -5.09 4.07
C ALA A 38 3.15 -5.33 3.86
N ILE A 39 2.31 -4.71 4.69
CA ILE A 39 0.85 -4.83 4.57
C ILE A 39 0.38 -4.27 3.22
N SER A 40 0.88 -3.11 2.81
CA SER A 40 0.56 -2.53 1.50
C SER A 40 0.98 -3.43 0.34
N ALA A 41 2.15 -4.06 0.41
CA ALA A 41 2.60 -5.00 -0.61
C ALA A 41 1.69 -6.23 -0.71
N VAL A 42 1.26 -6.78 0.42
CA VAL A 42 0.30 -7.91 0.47
C VAL A 42 -1.03 -7.51 -0.15
N ILE A 43 -1.60 -6.37 0.23
CA ILE A 43 -2.87 -5.87 -0.34
C ILE A 43 -2.72 -5.67 -1.85
N GLY A 44 -1.61 -5.06 -2.29
CA GLY A 44 -1.32 -4.88 -3.71
C GLY A 44 -1.24 -6.20 -4.47
N MET A 45 -0.63 -7.23 -3.90
CA MET A 45 -0.61 -8.57 -4.50
C MET A 45 -1.99 -9.22 -4.53
N VAL A 46 -2.75 -9.13 -3.45
CA VAL A 46 -4.13 -9.67 -3.38
C VAL A 46 -4.99 -9.06 -4.49
N LEU A 47 -5.00 -7.74 -4.64
CA LEU A 47 -5.74 -7.05 -5.71
C LEU A 47 -5.27 -7.42 -7.12
N LEU A 48 -4.00 -7.79 -7.26
CA LEU A 48 -3.42 -8.18 -8.53
C LEU A 48 -3.83 -9.59 -8.99
N PHE A 49 -4.05 -10.49 -8.02
CA PHE A 49 -4.56 -11.83 -8.30
C PHE A 49 -6.08 -11.88 -8.35
N ASP A 50 -6.76 -11.15 -7.47
CA ASP A 50 -8.22 -11.00 -7.42
C ASP A 50 -8.64 -9.52 -7.63
N PRO A 51 -8.85 -9.11 -8.89
CA PRO A 51 -9.24 -7.74 -9.22
C PRO A 51 -10.72 -7.43 -8.95
N GLN A 52 -11.52 -8.41 -8.51
CA GLN A 52 -12.93 -8.16 -8.17
C GLN A 52 -13.09 -7.53 -6.79
N LEU A 53 -12.04 -7.59 -5.97
CA LEU A 53 -12.00 -6.90 -4.69
C LEU A 53 -12.00 -5.38 -4.90
N PRO A 54 -12.74 -4.63 -4.06
CA PRO A 54 -12.84 -3.19 -4.19
C PRO A 54 -11.47 -2.54 -4.03
N GLY A 55 -10.99 -1.93 -5.11
CA GLY A 55 -9.75 -1.18 -5.09
C GLY A 55 -9.83 0.08 -4.21
N PRO A 56 -8.68 0.72 -3.95
CA PRO A 56 -8.59 1.85 -3.02
C PRO A 56 -9.54 3.01 -3.39
N GLY A 57 -9.75 3.28 -4.68
CA GLY A 57 -10.68 4.32 -5.12
C GLY A 57 -12.14 4.04 -4.75
N VAL A 58 -12.57 2.77 -4.77
CA VAL A 58 -13.93 2.37 -4.36
C VAL A 58 -14.08 2.49 -2.84
N ILE A 59 -13.06 2.09 -2.09
CA ILE A 59 -13.04 2.21 -0.63
C ILE A 59 -13.09 3.68 -0.20
N ILE A 60 -12.27 4.55 -0.80
CA ILE A 60 -12.28 5.99 -0.52
C ILE A 60 -13.65 6.58 -0.83
N LYS A 61 -14.26 6.20 -1.96
CA LYS A 61 -15.60 6.66 -2.33
C LYS A 61 -16.68 6.16 -1.36
N LEU A 62 -16.55 4.96 -0.78
CA LEU A 62 -17.45 4.48 0.28
C LEU A 62 -17.30 5.28 1.57
N LEU A 63 -16.06 5.56 1.98
CA LEU A 63 -15.77 6.29 3.22
C LEU A 63 -16.15 7.77 3.14
N PHE A 64 -15.93 8.41 1.98
CA PHE A 64 -16.04 9.86 1.83
C PHE A 64 -17.08 10.31 0.80
N GLY A 65 -17.71 9.40 0.05
CA GLY A 65 -18.69 9.76 -0.99
C GLY A 65 -19.97 10.40 -0.44
N GLY A 66 -20.29 10.17 0.83
CA GLY A 66 -21.36 10.89 1.52
C GLY A 66 -21.03 12.37 1.75
N ILE A 67 -19.75 12.70 1.96
CA ILE A 67 -19.28 14.08 2.18
C ILE A 67 -19.26 14.84 0.85
N ASP A 68 -18.82 14.20 -0.24
CA ASP A 68 -18.87 14.75 -1.60
C ASP A 68 -20.31 15.15 -2.01
N LYS A 69 -21.29 14.34 -1.59
CA LYS A 69 -22.72 14.58 -1.85
C LYS A 69 -23.35 15.70 -1.00
N VAL A 70 -22.72 16.08 0.11
CA VAL A 70 -23.17 17.15 1.00
C VAL A 70 -22.49 18.49 0.68
N MET A 71 -21.30 18.46 0.08
CA MET A 71 -20.56 19.66 -0.34
C MET A 71 -20.94 20.17 -1.74
N LYS A 72 -21.85 19.50 -2.45
CA LYS A 72 -22.30 19.86 -3.81
C LYS A 72 -23.75 20.29 -3.80
#